data_AF-A0A3D4HI06-F1
#
_entry.id   AF-A0A3D4HI06-F1
#
_cell.length_a   1.000
_cell.length_b   1.000
_cell.length_c   1.000
_cell.angle_alpha   90.00
_cell.angle_beta   90.00
_cell.angle_gamma   90.00
#
_symmetry.space_group_name_H-M   'P 1'
#
loop_
_entity.id
_entity.type
_entity.pdbx_description
1 polymer ?
#
loop_
_entity_poly.entity_id
_entity_poly.type
_entity_poly.pdbx_seq_one_letter_code
_entity_poly.pdbx_strand_id
1 'polypeptide(L)'
;MAKIHLAGAHQIHKMSAKQSSAKEVSEEQSISEAGGIAQNVGTVINKWNAQLHDALEDWYNINSQIQDKLDSARFVIDEIKYAQSHYEWAVRSGVALNIPAGNYNKLMEAMSLLGIPASQRATGTLQPDGKYHMTASDFQQDRDLMIEYAKANFNDFIGEVSSLQHEETQIQLRVMYAFTSIQTNQKTLAGILSALKQMSHTVMNNIQ
;
A
#
# COMPACT_ATOMS: atom_id res chain seq x y z
N MET A 1 24.86 -14.22 -2.32
CA MET A 1 24.28 -15.56 -2.07
C MET A 1 23.63 -15.58 -0.69
N ALA A 2 22.59 -16.41 -0.55
CA ALA A 2 21.72 -16.70 0.60
C ALA A 2 20.42 -15.84 0.73
N LYS A 3 19.32 -16.42 0.23
CA LYS A 3 17.92 -16.13 0.61
C LYS A 3 17.53 -17.09 1.73
N ILE A 4 16.90 -16.60 2.80
CA ILE A 4 16.32 -17.45 3.85
C ILE A 4 14.85 -17.69 3.49
N HIS A 5 14.53 -18.96 3.25
CA HIS A 5 13.18 -19.53 3.17
C HIS A 5 12.63 -19.71 4.58
N LEU A 6 11.35 -19.39 4.79
CA LEU A 6 10.56 -19.95 5.88
C LEU A 6 9.31 -20.59 5.28
N ALA A 7 9.30 -21.92 5.22
CA ALA A 7 8.15 -22.74 4.91
C ALA A 7 7.52 -23.23 6.22
N GLY A 8 6.19 -23.21 6.31
CA GLY A 8 5.42 -23.76 7.42
C GLY A 8 4.00 -24.08 6.97
N ALA A 9 3.80 -25.32 6.53
CA ALA A 9 2.54 -25.90 6.09
C ALA A 9 1.54 -26.08 7.24
N HIS A 10 0.22 -26.06 6.94
CA HIS A 10 -0.76 -26.89 7.64
C HIS A 10 -1.81 -27.44 6.67
N GLN A 11 -1.97 -28.76 6.76
CA GLN A 11 -2.69 -29.62 5.84
C GLN A 11 -4.19 -29.73 6.15
N ILE A 12 -4.89 -30.06 5.07
CA ILE A 12 -6.25 -30.52 4.89
C ILE A 12 -6.62 -31.66 5.85
N HIS A 13 -7.75 -31.53 6.57
CA HIS A 13 -8.48 -32.67 7.11
C HIS A 13 -9.76 -32.90 6.31
N LYS A 14 -9.73 -33.96 5.49
CA LYS A 14 -10.90 -34.63 4.94
C LYS A 14 -11.66 -35.33 6.07
N MET A 15 -12.98 -35.17 6.13
CA MET A 15 -13.84 -36.12 6.82
C MET A 15 -14.95 -36.63 5.89
N SER A 16 -15.10 -37.95 5.96
CA SER A 16 -15.80 -38.87 5.09
C SER A 16 -17.31 -38.70 5.10
N ALA A 17 -17.91 -38.86 3.92
CA ALA A 17 -19.31 -39.17 3.74
C ALA A 17 -19.67 -40.54 4.37
N LYS A 18 -20.84 -40.63 4.98
CA LYS A 18 -21.66 -41.85 5.03
C LYS A 18 -23.13 -41.46 4.82
N GLN A 19 -23.71 -42.02 3.77
CA GLN A 19 -25.11 -41.90 3.37
C GLN A 19 -26.07 -42.32 4.49
N SER A 20 -27.19 -41.62 4.61
CA SER A 20 -28.49 -42.26 4.85
C SER A 20 -29.53 -41.53 4.01
N SER A 21 -30.28 -42.31 3.23
CA SER A 21 -31.16 -41.87 2.16
C SER A 21 -32.45 -41.23 2.68
N ALA A 22 -32.94 -40.21 1.98
CA ALA A 22 -34.37 -39.94 1.89
C ALA A 22 -34.65 -39.25 0.55
N LYS A 23 -35.31 -40.01 -0.32
CA LYS A 23 -36.10 -39.61 -1.50
C LYS A 23 -35.78 -38.24 -2.13
N GLU A 24 -35.27 -38.31 -3.36
CA GLU A 24 -35.58 -37.33 -4.39
C GLU A 24 -37.08 -37.08 -4.42
N VAL A 25 -37.49 -35.90 -3.93
CA VAL A 25 -38.63 -35.19 -4.48
C VAL A 25 -38.00 -34.02 -5.20
N SER A 26 -37.92 -34.14 -6.53
CA SER A 26 -37.58 -33.04 -7.42
C SER A 26 -38.69 -31.99 -7.32
N GLU A 27 -38.62 -31.14 -6.29
CA GLU A 27 -39.18 -29.81 -6.39
C GLU A 27 -38.27 -29.03 -7.33
N GLU A 28 -38.58 -29.08 -8.62
CA GLU A 28 -38.25 -27.96 -9.50
C GLU A 28 -38.88 -26.72 -8.85
N GLN A 29 -38.08 -26.01 -8.04
CA GLN A 29 -38.41 -24.66 -7.62
C GLN A 29 -38.59 -23.88 -8.92
N SER A 30 -39.84 -23.63 -9.30
CA SER A 30 -40.15 -22.70 -10.37
C SER A 30 -39.71 -21.33 -9.86
N ILE A 31 -38.44 -21.00 -10.08
CA ILE A 31 -37.93 -19.65 -9.92
C ILE A 31 -38.78 -18.84 -10.88
N SER A 32 -39.70 -18.03 -10.36
CA SER A 32 -40.46 -17.13 -11.23
C SER A 32 -39.45 -16.29 -12.02
N GLU A 33 -39.75 -15.95 -13.26
CA GLU A 33 -38.82 -15.16 -14.09
C GLU A 33 -38.36 -13.89 -13.34
N ALA A 34 -39.24 -13.29 -12.53
CA ALA A 34 -38.92 -12.18 -11.64
C ALA A 34 -37.93 -12.54 -10.50
N GLY A 35 -38.05 -13.73 -9.91
CA GLY A 35 -37.10 -14.27 -8.91
C GLY A 35 -35.72 -14.57 -9.51
N GLY A 36 -35.67 -15.07 -10.75
CA GLY A 36 -34.42 -15.32 -11.47
C GLY A 36 -33.74 -14.01 -11.90
N ILE A 37 -34.52 -13.02 -12.33
CA ILE A 37 -34.05 -11.66 -12.58
C ILE A 37 -33.49 -11.04 -11.29
N ALA A 38 -34.19 -11.17 -10.15
CA ALA A 38 -33.71 -10.63 -8.87
C ALA A 38 -32.39 -11.28 -8.40
N GLN A 39 -32.24 -12.59 -8.53
CA GLN A 39 -30.98 -13.29 -8.21
C GLN A 39 -29.83 -12.89 -9.15
N ASN A 40 -30.10 -12.75 -10.45
CA ASN A 40 -29.10 -12.28 -11.41
C ASN A 40 -28.67 -10.84 -11.11
N VAL A 41 -29.61 -9.96 -10.78
CA VAL A 41 -29.32 -8.58 -10.36
C VAL A 41 -28.49 -8.55 -9.08
N GLY A 42 -28.85 -9.35 -8.06
CA GLY A 42 -28.08 -9.43 -6.81
C GLY A 42 -26.65 -9.93 -7.02
N THR A 43 -26.46 -10.94 -7.85
CA THR A 43 -25.13 -11.50 -8.19
C THR A 43 -24.25 -10.46 -8.88
N VAL A 44 -24.84 -9.69 -9.79
CA VAL A 44 -24.14 -8.65 -10.54
C VAL A 44 -23.78 -7.46 -9.64
N ILE A 45 -24.68 -7.04 -8.73
CA ILE A 45 -24.40 -6.01 -7.72
C ILE A 45 -23.26 -6.43 -6.80
N ASN A 46 -23.28 -7.68 -6.31
CA ASN A 46 -22.22 -8.22 -5.45
C ASN A 46 -20.86 -8.24 -6.18
N LYS A 47 -20.85 -8.59 -7.47
CA LYS A 47 -19.63 -8.56 -8.28
C LYS A 47 -19.06 -7.15 -8.42
N TRP A 48 -19.90 -6.14 -8.66
CA TRP A 48 -19.41 -4.75 -8.73
C TRP A 48 -18.91 -4.23 -7.39
N ASN A 49 -19.59 -4.60 -6.29
CA ASN A 49 -19.17 -4.21 -4.95
C ASN A 49 -17.78 -4.80 -4.62
N ALA A 50 -17.55 -6.08 -4.95
CA ALA A 50 -16.24 -6.70 -4.82
C ALA A 50 -15.17 -5.99 -5.68
N GLN A 51 -15.47 -5.75 -6.96
CA GLN A 51 -14.53 -5.05 -7.86
C GLN A 51 -14.18 -3.63 -7.40
N LEU A 52 -15.15 -2.89 -6.86
CA LEU A 52 -14.90 -1.57 -6.31
C LEU A 52 -14.07 -1.66 -5.02
N HIS A 53 -14.37 -2.62 -4.16
CA HIS A 53 -13.62 -2.83 -2.92
C HIS A 53 -12.16 -3.15 -3.20
N ASP A 54 -11.89 -4.12 -4.08
CA ASP A 54 -10.53 -4.51 -4.47
C ASP A 54 -9.77 -3.30 -5.07
N ALA A 55 -10.42 -2.52 -5.94
CA ALA A 55 -9.79 -1.34 -6.55
C ALA A 55 -9.49 -0.22 -5.54
N LEU A 56 -10.33 -0.05 -4.51
CA LEU A 56 -10.10 0.91 -3.44
C LEU A 56 -9.00 0.45 -2.47
N GLU A 57 -8.92 -0.86 -2.19
CA GLU A 57 -7.84 -1.44 -1.39
C GLU A 57 -6.49 -1.28 -2.09
N ASP A 58 -6.43 -1.59 -3.40
CA ASP A 58 -5.24 -1.34 -4.22
C ASP A 58 -4.83 0.14 -4.18
N TRP A 59 -5.79 1.06 -4.23
CA TRP A 59 -5.52 2.51 -4.19
C TRP A 59 -4.98 2.96 -2.84
N TYR A 60 -5.53 2.43 -1.75
CA TYR A 60 -5.02 2.69 -0.41
C TYR A 60 -3.59 2.18 -0.26
N ASN A 61 -3.32 0.95 -0.72
CA ASN A 61 -2.02 0.31 -0.62
C ASN A 61 -0.93 1.04 -1.41
N ILE A 62 -1.22 1.48 -2.64
CA ILE A 62 -0.23 2.21 -3.45
C ILE A 62 0.07 3.59 -2.86
N ASN A 63 -0.95 4.28 -2.32
CA ASN A 63 -0.75 5.58 -1.66
C ASN A 63 0.11 5.46 -0.41
N SER A 64 -0.11 4.42 0.39
CA SER A 64 0.74 4.13 1.56
C SER A 64 2.20 3.92 1.14
N GLN A 65 2.44 3.13 0.09
CA GLN A 65 3.80 2.89 -0.42
C GLN A 65 4.47 4.18 -0.89
N ILE A 66 3.75 5.04 -1.63
CA ILE A 66 4.27 6.34 -2.07
C ILE A 66 4.62 7.21 -0.86
N GLN A 67 3.74 7.28 0.14
CA GLN A 67 3.97 8.07 1.36
C GLN A 67 5.19 7.56 2.13
N ASP A 68 5.32 6.25 2.32
CA ASP A 68 6.47 5.64 3.02
C ASP A 68 7.80 5.98 2.32
N LYS A 69 7.81 6.00 0.98
CA LYS A 69 8.99 6.40 0.19
C LYS A 69 9.31 7.87 0.37
N LEU A 70 8.31 8.75 0.32
CA LEU A 70 8.48 10.19 0.52
C LEU A 70 8.96 10.51 1.94
N ASP A 71 8.40 9.85 2.95
CA ASP A 71 8.77 10.06 4.35
C ASP A 71 10.19 9.57 4.63
N SER A 72 10.58 8.42 4.06
CA SER A 72 11.97 7.93 4.14
C SER A 72 12.96 8.90 3.50
N ALA A 73 12.64 9.43 2.31
CA ALA A 73 13.49 10.41 1.64
C ALA A 73 13.59 11.73 2.42
N ARG A 74 12.46 12.19 2.98
CA ARG A 74 12.41 13.40 3.82
C ARG A 74 13.28 13.22 5.07
N PHE A 75 13.13 12.11 5.76
CA PHE A 75 13.94 11.77 6.93
C PHE A 75 15.43 11.82 6.60
N VAL A 76 15.86 11.15 5.53
CA VAL A 76 17.26 11.16 5.08
C VAL A 76 17.77 12.57 4.80
N ILE A 77 16.99 13.39 4.09
CA ILE A 77 17.37 14.78 3.76
C ILE A 77 17.54 15.61 5.04
N ASP A 78 16.64 15.46 6.01
CA ASP A 78 16.70 16.22 7.25
C ASP A 78 17.90 15.79 8.11
N GLU A 79 18.26 14.51 8.11
CA GLU A 79 19.49 14.03 8.76
C GLU A 79 20.77 14.50 8.05
N ILE A 80 20.79 14.59 6.72
CA ILE A 80 21.91 15.21 5.98
C ILE A 80 22.06 16.69 6.36
N LYS A 81 20.97 17.44 6.43
CA LYS A 81 20.99 18.86 6.85
C LYS A 81 21.47 19.02 8.28
N TYR A 82 21.04 18.13 9.18
CA TYR A 82 21.52 18.09 10.55
C TYR A 82 23.03 17.85 10.59
N ALA A 83 23.51 16.82 9.88
CA ALA A 83 24.94 16.48 9.84
C ALA A 83 25.79 17.64 9.30
N GLN A 84 25.34 18.28 8.21
CA GLN A 84 26.00 19.47 7.65
C GLN A 84 26.07 20.61 8.68
N SER A 85 24.93 20.97 9.26
CA SER A 85 24.83 22.10 10.19
C SER A 85 25.63 21.86 11.47
N HIS A 86 25.60 20.64 12.00
CA HIS A 86 26.33 20.24 13.20
C HIS A 86 27.84 20.25 12.97
N TYR A 87 28.29 19.75 11.81
CA TYR A 87 29.70 19.82 11.42
C TYR A 87 30.19 21.27 11.31
N GLU A 88 29.45 22.12 10.58
CA GLU A 88 29.83 23.52 10.39
C GLU A 88 29.89 24.29 11.71
N TRP A 89 28.92 24.05 12.61
CA TRP A 89 28.94 24.60 13.96
C TRP A 89 30.17 24.13 14.74
N ALA A 90 30.46 22.83 14.75
CA ALA A 90 31.58 22.29 15.51
C ALA A 90 32.92 22.82 15.02
N VAL A 91 33.12 22.88 13.70
CA VAL A 91 34.32 23.45 13.07
C VAL A 91 34.47 24.94 13.41
N ARG A 92 33.40 25.73 13.27
CA ARG A 92 33.43 27.17 13.56
C ARG A 92 33.69 27.45 15.04
N SER A 93 33.12 26.64 15.93
CA SER A 93 33.23 26.83 17.38
C SER A 93 34.49 26.20 17.99
N GLY A 94 35.26 25.41 17.23
CA GLY A 94 36.46 24.73 17.72
C GLY A 94 36.15 23.69 18.80
N VAL A 95 34.90 23.20 18.86
CA VAL A 95 34.44 22.24 19.87
C VAL A 95 34.50 20.82 19.35
N ALA A 96 34.69 19.87 20.27
CA ALA A 96 34.61 18.46 19.96
C ALA A 96 33.22 18.08 19.40
N LEU A 97 33.21 17.23 18.37
CA LEU A 97 31.99 16.66 17.81
C LEU A 97 31.42 15.60 18.75
N ASN A 98 30.50 16.06 19.58
CA ASN A 98 29.70 15.22 20.46
C ASN A 98 28.26 15.21 19.96
N ILE A 99 27.70 14.03 19.75
CA ILE A 99 26.37 13.83 19.18
C ILE A 99 25.52 13.08 20.21
N PRO A 100 24.37 13.61 20.65
CA PRO A 100 23.46 12.86 21.52
C PRO A 100 23.11 11.50 20.91
N ALA A 101 23.05 10.44 21.73
CA ALA A 101 22.79 9.08 21.24
C ALA A 101 21.55 8.97 20.33
N GLY A 102 20.48 9.71 20.63
CA GLY A 102 19.28 9.76 19.78
C GLY A 102 19.57 10.29 18.38
N ASN A 103 20.38 11.34 18.25
CA ASN A 103 20.75 11.90 16.94
C ASN A 103 21.75 11.02 16.20
N TYR A 104 22.68 10.38 16.92
CA TYR A 104 23.60 9.43 16.32
C TYR A 104 22.86 8.22 15.73
N ASN A 105 21.87 7.68 16.44
CA ASN A 105 21.07 6.58 15.94
C ASN A 105 20.28 6.95 14.67
N LYS A 106 19.70 8.16 14.62
CA LYS A 106 19.02 8.66 13.42
C LYS A 106 19.96 8.84 12.24
N LEU A 107 21.18 9.35 12.48
CA LEU A 107 22.23 9.43 11.46
C LEU A 107 22.54 8.03 10.89
N MET A 108 22.74 7.03 11.77
CA MET A 108 23.01 5.65 11.36
C MET A 108 21.84 5.01 10.60
N GLU A 109 20.60 5.33 10.98
CA GLU A 109 19.39 4.91 10.27
C GLU A 109 19.32 5.53 8.87
N ALA A 110 19.56 6.84 8.75
CA ALA A 110 19.59 7.53 7.46
C ALA A 110 20.68 6.98 6.53
N MET A 111 21.88 6.70 7.06
CA MET A 111 22.94 6.00 6.30
C MET A 111 22.51 4.60 5.85
N SER A 112 21.71 3.91 6.66
CA SER A 112 21.16 2.60 6.29
C SER A 112 20.11 2.67 5.20
N LEU A 113 19.22 3.67 5.25
CA LEU A 113 18.21 3.91 4.21
C LEU A 113 18.86 4.32 2.87
N LEU A 114 20.01 5.01 2.93
CA LEU A 114 20.84 5.29 1.75
C LEU A 114 21.60 4.06 1.21
N GLY A 115 21.56 2.92 1.91
CA GLY A 115 22.28 1.71 1.51
C GLY A 115 23.78 1.76 1.76
N ILE A 116 24.28 2.69 2.59
CA ILE A 116 25.71 2.80 2.90
C ILE A 116 26.13 1.59 3.73
N PRO A 117 27.10 0.76 3.28
CA PRO A 117 27.56 -0.39 4.04
C PRO A 117 28.13 0.02 5.41
N ALA A 118 27.84 -0.74 6.46
CA ALA A 118 28.36 -0.48 7.80
C ALA A 118 29.90 -0.37 7.85
N SER A 119 30.60 -1.09 6.95
CA SER A 119 32.06 -1.04 6.82
C SER A 119 32.61 0.29 6.30
N GLN A 120 31.78 1.14 5.71
CA GLN A 120 32.17 2.47 5.22
C GLN A 120 31.83 3.60 6.20
N ARG A 121 31.02 3.30 7.22
CA ARG A 121 30.56 4.26 8.22
C ARG A 121 31.63 4.41 9.31
N ALA A 122 31.89 5.64 9.73
CA ALA A 122 32.74 5.88 10.87
C ALA A 122 31.98 5.58 12.17
N THR A 123 32.65 4.92 13.12
CA THR A 123 32.06 4.57 14.41
C THR A 123 32.42 5.61 15.46
N GLY A 124 31.41 6.28 16.01
CA GLY A 124 31.59 7.10 17.20
C GLY A 124 31.80 6.24 18.45
N THR A 125 32.45 6.80 19.46
CA THR A 125 32.59 6.15 20.77
C THR A 125 31.57 6.72 21.74
N LEU A 126 30.69 5.88 22.29
CA LEU A 126 29.74 6.31 23.32
C LEU A 126 30.47 6.67 24.62
N GLN A 127 30.28 7.89 25.07
CA GLN A 127 30.83 8.41 26.32
C GLN A 127 29.83 8.26 27.48
N PRO A 128 30.29 8.31 28.74
CA PRO A 128 29.42 8.21 29.92
C PRO A 128 28.33 9.29 30.01
N ASP A 129 28.49 10.42 29.30
CA ASP A 129 27.50 11.50 29.25
C ASP A 129 26.36 11.24 28.25
N GLY A 130 26.31 10.04 27.66
CA GLY A 130 25.26 9.63 26.72
C GLY A 130 25.43 10.19 25.31
N LYS A 131 26.62 10.71 24.96
CA LYS A 131 26.93 11.22 23.62
C LYS A 131 27.98 10.36 22.94
N TYR A 132 27.86 10.26 21.62
CA TYR A 132 28.90 9.71 20.77
C TYR A 132 29.93 10.80 20.47
N HIS A 133 31.18 10.49 20.77
CA HIS A 133 32.32 11.29 20.38
C HIS A 133 32.85 10.82 19.03
N MET A 134 33.07 11.75 18.10
CA MET A 134 33.64 11.48 16.77
C MET A 134 34.74 12.49 16.46
N THR A 135 35.73 12.08 15.67
CA THR A 135 36.68 13.03 15.10
C THR A 135 36.00 13.87 14.01
N ALA A 136 36.55 15.06 13.74
CA ALA A 136 36.03 15.90 12.67
C ALA A 136 36.15 15.24 11.29
N SER A 137 37.24 14.51 11.03
CA SER A 137 37.42 13.78 9.78
C SER A 137 36.42 12.65 9.61
N ASP A 138 36.15 11.89 10.67
CA ASP A 138 35.19 10.76 10.65
C ASP A 138 33.77 11.25 10.37
N PHE A 139 33.34 12.30 11.07
CA PHE A 139 32.02 12.87 10.88
C PHE A 139 31.89 13.55 9.51
N GLN A 140 32.97 14.18 9.03
CA GLN A 140 33.03 14.74 7.68
C GLN A 140 32.87 13.64 6.62
N GLN A 141 33.58 12.51 6.78
CA GLN A 141 33.49 11.37 5.89
C GLN A 141 32.06 10.82 5.83
N ASP A 142 31.42 10.58 6.99
CA ASP A 142 30.05 10.06 7.02
C ASP A 142 29.07 11.01 6.33
N ARG A 143 29.17 12.31 6.59
CA ARG A 143 28.38 13.33 5.91
C ARG A 143 28.59 13.32 4.39
N ASP A 144 29.84 13.27 3.95
CA ASP A 144 30.18 13.28 2.53
C ASP A 144 29.68 12.01 1.82
N LEU A 145 29.79 10.86 2.47
CA LEU A 145 29.19 9.60 2.02
C LEU A 145 27.68 9.69 1.90
N MET A 146 26.99 10.28 2.89
CA MET A 146 25.55 10.47 2.82
C MET A 146 25.14 11.33 1.62
N ILE A 147 25.88 12.42 1.35
CA ILE A 147 25.62 13.27 0.19
C ILE A 147 25.88 12.54 -1.13
N GLU A 148 26.96 11.77 -1.21
CA GLU A 148 27.31 10.99 -2.40
C GLU A 148 26.25 9.94 -2.72
N TYR A 149 25.88 9.11 -1.74
CA TYR A 149 24.85 8.09 -1.91
C TYR A 149 23.47 8.69 -2.15
N ALA A 150 23.12 9.81 -1.50
CA ALA A 150 21.87 10.50 -1.77
C ALA A 150 21.79 10.98 -3.23
N LYS A 151 22.89 11.50 -3.79
CA LYS A 151 22.97 11.89 -5.21
C LYS A 151 22.90 10.69 -6.13
N ALA A 152 23.61 9.61 -5.82
CA ALA A 152 23.62 8.38 -6.62
C ALA A 152 22.23 7.75 -6.68
N ASN A 153 21.53 7.68 -5.53
CA ASN A 153 20.22 7.06 -5.42
C ASN A 153 19.08 7.97 -5.88
N PHE A 154 19.34 9.25 -6.18
CA PHE A 154 18.27 10.21 -6.50
C PHE A 154 17.47 9.83 -7.75
N ASN A 155 18.16 9.36 -8.80
CA ASN A 155 17.48 8.94 -10.03
C ASN A 155 16.65 7.67 -9.81
N ASP A 156 17.17 6.71 -9.05
CA ASP A 156 16.45 5.49 -8.70
C ASP A 156 15.20 5.80 -7.87
N PHE A 157 15.31 6.73 -6.92
CA PHE A 157 14.17 7.23 -6.15
C PHE A 157 13.10 7.89 -7.03
N ILE A 158 13.49 8.77 -7.96
CA ILE A 158 12.55 9.38 -8.92
C ILE A 158 11.89 8.28 -9.77
N GLY A 159 12.67 7.31 -10.24
CA GLY A 159 12.16 6.20 -11.03
C GLY A 159 11.13 5.35 -10.26
N GLU A 160 11.42 5.03 -9.00
CA GLU A 160 10.52 4.27 -8.13
C GLU A 160 9.22 5.04 -7.85
N VAL A 161 9.30 6.31 -7.44
CA VAL A 161 8.11 7.14 -7.21
C VAL A 161 7.30 7.32 -8.49
N SER A 162 7.95 7.56 -9.63
CA SER A 162 7.26 7.69 -10.92
C SER A 162 6.58 6.39 -11.35
N SER A 163 7.18 5.24 -11.07
CA SER A 163 6.58 3.92 -11.34
C SER A 163 5.34 3.72 -10.48
N LEU A 164 5.42 4.03 -9.18
CA LEU A 164 4.29 3.93 -8.26
C LEU A 164 3.16 4.90 -8.65
N GLN A 165 3.48 6.13 -9.08
CA GLN A 165 2.48 7.07 -9.59
C GLN A 165 1.81 6.60 -10.90
N HIS A 166 2.57 5.92 -11.76
CA HIS A 166 1.98 5.31 -12.96
C HIS A 166 1.00 4.20 -12.58
N GLU A 167 1.36 3.35 -11.61
CA GLU A 167 0.48 2.31 -11.08
C GLU A 167 -0.76 2.91 -10.39
N GLU A 168 -0.58 3.97 -9.60
CA GLU A 168 -1.67 4.72 -8.98
C GLU A 168 -2.66 5.21 -10.04
N THR A 169 -2.17 5.76 -11.15
CA THR A 169 -3.02 6.21 -12.27
C THR A 169 -3.86 5.06 -12.84
N GLN A 170 -3.27 3.87 -13.01
CA GLN A 170 -4.02 2.69 -13.48
C GLN A 170 -5.08 2.24 -12.46
N ILE A 171 -4.77 2.31 -11.16
CA ILE A 171 -5.72 2.01 -10.10
C ILE A 171 -6.88 3.02 -10.10
N GLN A 172 -6.59 4.31 -10.20
CA GLN A 172 -7.61 5.36 -10.28
C GLN A 172 -8.54 5.15 -11.47
N LEU A 173 -8.01 4.73 -12.63
CA LEU A 173 -8.84 4.34 -13.78
C LEU A 173 -9.74 3.14 -13.47
N ARG A 174 -9.22 2.10 -12.79
CA ARG A 174 -10.03 0.94 -12.36
C ARG A 174 -11.16 1.37 -11.42
N VAL A 175 -10.89 2.24 -10.45
CA VAL A 175 -11.91 2.82 -9.55
C VAL A 175 -12.94 3.60 -10.35
N MET A 176 -12.52 4.47 -11.27
CA MET A 176 -13.42 5.24 -12.13
C MET A 176 -14.31 4.34 -12.98
N TYR A 177 -13.76 3.29 -13.59
CA TYR A 177 -14.56 2.32 -14.36
C TYR A 177 -15.53 1.56 -13.48
N ALA A 178 -15.13 1.16 -12.26
CA ALA A 178 -16.03 0.50 -11.31
C ALA A 178 -17.20 1.43 -10.91
N PHE A 179 -16.93 2.69 -10.60
CA PHE A 179 -17.97 3.69 -10.31
C PHE A 179 -18.89 3.94 -11.51
N THR A 180 -18.33 4.10 -12.71
CA THR A 180 -19.10 4.35 -13.94
C THR A 180 -20.00 3.14 -14.26
N SER A 181 -19.49 1.93 -14.07
CA SER A 181 -20.26 0.70 -14.19
C SER A 181 -21.41 0.70 -13.18
N ILE A 182 -21.15 0.93 -11.91
CA ILE A 182 -22.20 1.00 -10.87
C ILE A 182 -23.27 2.05 -11.21
N GLN A 183 -22.87 3.26 -11.63
CA GLN A 183 -23.82 4.32 -12.00
C GLN A 183 -24.65 3.97 -13.23
N THR A 184 -24.02 3.45 -14.27
CA THR A 184 -24.72 3.01 -15.50
C THR A 184 -25.72 1.94 -15.15
N ASN A 185 -25.33 1.00 -14.31
CA ASN A 185 -26.19 -0.10 -13.95
C ASN A 185 -27.29 0.28 -12.95
N GLN A 186 -27.08 1.25 -12.06
CA GLN A 186 -28.16 1.86 -11.28
C GLN A 186 -29.20 2.51 -12.19
N LYS A 187 -28.77 3.23 -13.25
CA LYS A 187 -29.69 3.78 -14.26
C LYS A 187 -30.42 2.68 -15.02
N THR A 188 -29.72 1.62 -15.45
CA THR A 188 -30.33 0.47 -16.13
C THR A 188 -31.35 -0.23 -15.25
N LEU A 189 -31.04 -0.49 -13.99
CA LEU A 189 -31.96 -1.09 -13.01
C LEU A 189 -33.18 -0.20 -12.76
N ALA A 190 -32.99 1.12 -12.64
CA ALA A 190 -34.10 2.06 -12.52
C ALA A 190 -35.00 2.08 -13.78
N GLY A 191 -34.40 1.99 -14.97
CA GLY A 191 -35.11 1.86 -16.24
C GLY A 191 -35.93 0.57 -16.34
N ILE A 192 -35.33 -0.58 -15.97
CA ILE A 192 -36.02 -1.87 -15.91
C ILE A 192 -37.17 -1.82 -14.91
N LEU A 193 -36.97 -1.23 -13.72
CA LEU A 193 -38.01 -1.09 -12.72
C LEU A 193 -39.17 -0.20 -13.20
N SER A 194 -38.85 0.88 -13.93
CA SER A 194 -39.85 1.76 -14.54
C SER A 194 -40.65 1.04 -15.63
N ALA A 195 -39.97 0.27 -16.50
CA ALA A 195 -40.61 -0.56 -17.51
C ALA A 195 -41.51 -1.64 -16.89
N LEU A 196 -41.04 -2.31 -15.83
CA LEU A 196 -41.83 -3.29 -15.07
C LEU A 196 -43.06 -2.65 -14.43
N LYS A 197 -42.94 -1.44 -13.85
CA LYS A 197 -44.08 -0.69 -13.31
C LYS A 197 -45.08 -0.30 -14.39
N GLN A 198 -44.62 0.17 -15.55
CA GLN A 198 -45.49 0.48 -16.69
C GLN A 198 -46.23 -0.77 -17.18
N MET A 199 -45.53 -1.89 -17.38
CA MET A 199 -46.14 -3.16 -17.79
C MET A 199 -47.18 -3.65 -16.77
N SER A 200 -46.87 -3.57 -15.47
CA SER A 200 -47.83 -3.89 -14.40
C SER A 200 -49.09 -3.03 -14.47
N HIS A 201 -48.96 -1.73 -14.75
CA HIS A 201 -50.10 -0.83 -14.90
C HIS A 201 -50.94 -1.17 -16.14
N THR A 202 -50.30 -1.50 -17.26
CA THR A 202 -51.00 -1.93 -18.49
C THR A 202 -51.76 -3.24 -18.28
N VAL A 203 -51.18 -4.21 -17.56
CA VAL A 203 -51.88 -5.47 -17.22
C VAL A 203 -53.07 -5.22 -16.30
N MET A 204 -52.92 -4.36 -15.28
CA MET A 204 -54.04 -4.02 -14.39
C MET A 204 -55.19 -3.31 -15.11
N ASN A 205 -54.89 -2.44 -16.09
CA ASN A 205 -55.91 -1.75 -16.88
C ASN A 205 -56.59 -2.65 -17.92
N ASN A 206 -55.97 -3.75 -18.33
CA ASN A 206 -56.54 -4.72 -19.28
C ASN A 206 -57.38 -5.83 -18.61
N ILE A 207 -57.44 -5.86 -17.27
CA ILE A 207 -58.25 -6.81 -16.50
C ILE A 207 -59.65 -6.24 -16.16
N GLN A 208 -59.95 -5.00 -16.61
CA GLN A 208 -61.31 -4.45 -16.60
C GLN A 208 -62.12 -4.90 -17.82
#